data_AF-A0A6G1YNP9-F1
#
_entry.id   AF-A0A6G1YNP9-F1
#
_cell.length_a   1.000
_cell.length_b   1.000
_cell.length_c   1.000
_cell.angle_alpha   90.00
_cell.angle_beta   90.00
_cell.angle_gamma   90.00
#
_symmetry.space_group_name_H-M   'P 1'
#
loop_
_entity.id
_entity.type
_entity.pdbx_description
1 polymer ?
#
loop_
_entity_poly.entity_id
_entity_poly.type
_entity_poly.pdbx_seq_one_letter_code
_entity_poly.pdbx_strand_id
1 'polypeptide(L)'
;MKKIDISDNRANKEPDAVIILLENGKSESQGFIIQHIELRQYIESGDPRLGEYSLITVLIKTDKGSVEMKYDEGYRGSAALKSAADFLSQYVGYASLICRTLIELQDYLSS
;
A
#
# COMPACT_ATOMS: atom_id res chain seq x y z
N MET A 1 -0.10 12.59 10.63
CA MET A 1 -1.50 12.39 10.23
C MET A 1 -1.55 11.23 9.24
N LYS A 2 -2.51 10.29 9.36
CA LYS A 2 -2.63 9.12 8.48
C LYS A 2 -3.95 9.19 7.69
N LYS A 3 -3.88 9.24 6.37
CA LYS A 3 -5.05 9.04 5.49
C LYS A 3 -5.16 7.57 5.11
N ILE A 4 -6.37 7.03 5.13
CA ILE A 4 -6.65 5.67 4.65
C ILE A 4 -7.67 5.82 3.51
N ASP A 5 -7.24 5.58 2.28
CA ASP A 5 -8.07 5.61 1.06
C ASP A 5 -8.64 4.22 0.79
N ILE A 6 -9.43 3.72 1.75
CA ILE A 6 -10.09 2.41 1.72
C ILE A 6 -11.46 2.55 2.39
N SER A 7 -12.50 2.06 1.73
CA SER A 7 -13.87 2.07 2.24
C SER A 7 -14.03 1.32 3.58
N ASP A 8 -14.72 1.96 4.54
CA ASP A 8 -15.32 1.40 5.77
C ASP A 8 -14.55 0.25 6.45
N ASN A 9 -13.43 0.58 7.11
CA ASN A 9 -12.79 -0.24 8.15
C ASN A 9 -12.03 -1.50 7.70
N ARG A 10 -11.91 -1.80 6.40
CA ARG A 10 -11.20 -3.01 5.93
C ARG A 10 -9.71 -3.05 6.32
N ALA A 11 -9.08 -1.88 6.46
CA ALA A 11 -7.70 -1.72 6.92
C ALA A 11 -7.59 -1.15 8.35
N ASN A 12 -8.64 -1.32 9.18
CA ASN A 12 -8.61 -0.93 10.60
C ASN A 12 -8.14 -2.06 11.53
N LYS A 13 -7.76 -3.21 10.99
CA LYS A 13 -7.08 -4.29 11.73
C LYS A 13 -5.58 -4.27 11.46
N GLU A 14 -4.82 -5.02 12.25
CA GLU A 14 -3.43 -5.31 11.91
C GLU A 14 -3.36 -6.15 10.61
N PRO A 15 -2.37 -5.90 9.75
CA PRO A 15 -2.19 -6.69 8.53
C PRO A 15 -1.77 -8.11 8.85
N ASP A 16 -2.31 -9.06 8.09
CA ASP A 16 -1.99 -10.48 8.20
C ASP A 16 -0.55 -10.76 7.71
N ALA A 17 -0.06 -9.96 6.75
CA ALA A 17 1.33 -9.98 6.31
C ALA A 17 1.80 -8.61 5.81
N VAL A 18 3.11 -8.35 5.92
CA VAL A 18 3.75 -7.10 5.51
C VAL A 18 5.02 -7.40 4.72
N ILE A 19 5.23 -6.67 3.62
CA ILE A 19 6.50 -6.63 2.89
C ILE A 19 6.97 -5.18 2.80
N ILE A 20 8.16 -4.90 3.31
CA ILE A 20 8.77 -3.58 3.24
C ILE A 20 9.50 -3.45 1.90
N LEU A 21 9.13 -2.44 1.11
CA LEU A 21 9.75 -2.14 -0.19
C LEU A 21 10.86 -1.07 -0.05
N LEU A 22 10.71 -0.17 0.91
CA LEU A 22 11.69 0.86 1.24
C LEU A 22 11.66 1.13 2.73
N GLU A 23 12.82 1.05 3.37
CA GLU A 23 13.02 1.41 4.78
C GLU A 23 14.10 2.49 4.88
N ASN A 24 13.90 3.48 5.74
CA ASN A 24 14.82 4.61 5.95
C ASN A 24 15.17 5.37 4.65
N GLY A 25 14.19 5.53 3.77
CA GLY A 25 14.30 6.31 2.55
C GLY A 25 14.57 7.79 2.82
N LYS A 26 15.23 8.45 1.87
CA LYS A 26 15.41 9.91 1.82
C LYS A 26 15.16 10.47 0.42
N SER A 27 14.30 9.79 -0.34
CA SER A 27 13.99 10.18 -1.71
C SER A 27 13.02 11.36 -1.69
N GLU A 28 13.37 12.44 -2.37
CA GLU A 28 12.50 13.60 -2.51
C GLU A 28 11.64 13.46 -3.77
N SER A 29 10.33 13.64 -3.64
CA SER A 29 9.39 13.65 -4.75
C SER A 29 8.21 14.56 -4.44
N GLN A 30 7.88 15.47 -5.36
CA GLN A 30 6.75 16.42 -5.22
C GLN A 30 6.80 17.24 -3.92
N GLY A 31 8.01 17.53 -3.40
CA GLY A 31 8.21 18.24 -2.14
C GLY A 31 7.96 17.41 -0.88
N PHE A 32 7.87 16.08 -0.98
CA PHE A 32 7.82 15.15 0.14
C PHE A 32 9.12 14.34 0.21
N ILE A 33 9.59 14.06 1.43
CA ILE A 33 10.67 13.12 1.67
C ILE A 33 10.03 11.77 2.01
N ILE A 34 10.16 10.80 1.11
CA ILE A 34 9.66 9.44 1.32
C ILE A 34 10.61 8.69 2.24
N GLN A 35 10.09 8.28 3.40
CA GLN A 35 10.85 7.63 4.46
C GLN A 35 10.63 6.11 4.49
N HIS A 36 9.43 5.67 4.13
CA HIS A 36 9.04 4.26 4.22
C HIS A 36 7.97 3.91 3.19
N ILE A 37 8.10 2.74 2.57
CA ILE A 37 7.07 2.13 1.72
C ILE A 37 6.93 0.67 2.11
N GLU A 38 5.71 0.25 2.43
CA GLU A 38 5.39 -1.15 2.67
C GLU A 38 4.08 -1.55 2.01
N LEU A 39 4.03 -2.81 1.58
CA LEU A 39 2.81 -3.50 1.22
C LEU A 39 2.26 -4.23 2.43
N ARG A 40 0.94 -4.19 2.57
CA ARG A 40 0.21 -4.87 3.63
C ARG A 40 -0.85 -5.74 2.99
N GLN A 41 -1.04 -6.94 3.55
CA GLN A 41 -2.09 -7.85 3.17
C GLN A 41 -3.09 -7.97 4.31
N TYR A 42 -4.37 -7.92 3.96
CA TYR A 42 -5.48 -8.23 4.84
C TYR A 42 -6.28 -9.37 4.22
N ILE A 43 -6.32 -10.51 4.88
CA ILE A 43 -7.14 -11.65 4.47
C ILE A 43 -8.56 -11.40 5.00
N GLU A 44 -9.54 -11.34 4.11
CA GLU A 44 -10.92 -10.99 4.48
C GLU A 44 -11.83 -12.20 4.54
N SER A 45 -11.58 -13.18 3.68
CA SER A 45 -12.33 -14.44 3.64
C SER A 45 -11.51 -15.51 2.92
N GLY A 46 -11.90 -16.77 3.10
CA GLY A 46 -11.35 -17.91 2.35
C GLY A 46 -12.46 -18.66 1.63
N ASP A 47 -12.24 -19.00 0.36
CA ASP A 47 -13.10 -19.89 -0.41
C ASP A 47 -12.37 -21.21 -0.69
N PRO A 48 -12.99 -22.39 -0.48
CA PRO A 48 -12.35 -23.69 -0.69
C PRO A 48 -11.85 -23.96 -2.12
N ARG A 49 -12.38 -23.26 -3.13
CA ARG A 49 -12.01 -23.41 -4.55
C ARG A 49 -11.08 -22.30 -5.02
N LEU A 50 -11.30 -21.07 -4.55
CA LEU A 50 -10.58 -19.88 -5.02
C LEU A 50 -9.40 -19.46 -4.12
N GLY A 51 -9.34 -20.00 -2.90
CA GLY A 51 -8.32 -19.66 -1.90
C GLY A 51 -8.68 -18.41 -1.10
N GLU A 52 -7.66 -17.75 -0.54
CA GLU A 52 -7.83 -16.57 0.29
C GLU A 52 -8.14 -15.32 -0.55
N TYR A 53 -9.21 -14.61 -0.17
CA TYR A 53 -9.49 -13.28 -0.64
C TYR A 53 -8.60 -12.30 0.11
N SER A 54 -7.68 -11.67 -0.63
CA SER A 54 -6.69 -10.76 -0.09
C SER A 54 -6.98 -9.34 -0.55
N LEU A 55 -7.02 -8.42 0.40
CA LEU A 55 -6.90 -6.98 0.16
C LEU A 55 -5.43 -6.60 0.35
N ILE A 56 -4.81 -6.06 -0.68
CA ILE A 56 -3.44 -5.55 -0.64
C ILE A 56 -3.48 -4.03 -0.63
N THR A 57 -2.78 -3.43 0.31
CA THR A 57 -2.65 -1.98 0.44
C THR A 57 -1.18 -1.58 0.40
N VAL A 58 -0.94 -0.33 0.03
CA VAL A 58 0.39 0.30 0.09
C VAL A 58 0.31 1.39 1.14
N LEU A 59 1.19 1.31 2.15
CA LEU A 59 1.45 2.40 3.06
C LEU A 59 2.72 3.13 2.66
N ILE A 60 2.59 4.43 2.41
CA ILE A 60 3.72 5.34 2.24
C ILE A 60 3.79 6.28 3.43
N LYS A 61 4.97 6.39 4.05
CA LYS A 61 5.26 7.39 5.09
C LYS A 61 6.23 8.42 4.52
N THR A 62 5.89 9.69 4.71
CA THR A 62 6.69 10.84 4.35
C THR A 62 6.95 11.70 5.59
N ASP A 63 7.81 12.70 5.43
CA ASP A 63 8.05 13.74 6.44
C ASP A 63 6.80 14.55 6.83
N LYS A 64 5.80 14.61 5.93
CA LYS A 64 4.58 15.42 6.13
C LYS A 64 3.36 14.62 6.53
N GLY A 65 3.44 13.29 6.48
CA GLY A 65 2.33 12.43 6.86
C GLY A 65 2.46 11.03 6.27
N SER A 66 1.39 10.26 6.42
CA SER A 66 1.34 8.92 5.83
C SER A 66 0.01 8.70 5.16
N VAL A 67 0.01 7.89 4.12
CA VAL A 67 -1.20 7.51 3.39
C VAL A 67 -1.14 6.02 3.09
N GLU A 68 -2.24 5.36 3.41
CA GLU A 68 -2.48 3.96 3.06
C GLU A 68 -3.57 3.90 2.01
N MET A 69 -3.32 3.21 0.90
CA MET A 69 -4.28 3.09 -0.20
C MET A 69 -4.39 1.67 -0.71
N LYS A 70 -5.57 1.31 -1.23
CA LYS A 70 -5.78 0.02 -1.89
C LYS A 70 -4.91 -0.09 -3.16
N TYR A 71 -4.16 -1.18 -3.26
CA TYR A 71 -3.35 -1.52 -4.42
C TYR A 71 -4.01 -2.57 -5.30
N ASP A 72 -4.41 -3.70 -4.71
CA ASP A 72 -5.09 -4.80 -5.41
C ASP A 72 -6.03 -5.52 -4.44
N GLU A 73 -7.03 -6.21 -4.97
CA GLU A 73 -7.88 -7.11 -4.17
C GLU A 73 -8.39 -8.29 -4.99
N GLY A 74 -8.56 -9.44 -4.34
CA GLY A 74 -9.16 -10.61 -4.98
C GLY A 74 -8.69 -11.94 -4.42
N TYR A 75 -9.20 -13.01 -5.02
CA TYR A 75 -8.73 -14.38 -4.79
C TYR A 75 -7.38 -14.60 -5.47
N ARG A 76 -6.31 -14.30 -4.74
CA ARG A 76 -4.93 -14.32 -5.23
C ARG A 76 -4.10 -15.47 -4.64
N GLY A 77 -4.69 -16.23 -3.71
CA GLY A 77 -4.02 -17.32 -3.01
C GLY A 77 -2.89 -16.84 -2.09
N SER A 78 -2.12 -17.79 -1.54
CA SER A 78 -1.11 -17.52 -0.50
C SER A 78 0.10 -16.71 -0.95
N ALA A 79 0.34 -16.58 -2.26
CA ALA A 79 1.47 -15.82 -2.81
C ALA A 79 1.13 -14.36 -3.15
N ALA A 80 -0.12 -13.92 -2.91
CA ALA A 80 -0.65 -12.63 -3.34
C ALA A 80 0.28 -11.44 -3.02
N LEU A 81 0.69 -11.32 -1.76
CA LEU A 81 1.53 -10.21 -1.31
C LEU A 81 2.92 -10.22 -1.95
N LYS A 82 3.54 -11.40 -2.04
CA LYS A 82 4.86 -11.54 -2.67
C LYS A 82 4.79 -11.23 -4.16
N SER A 83 3.76 -11.70 -4.86
CA SER A 83 3.56 -11.39 -6.29
C SER A 83 3.36 -9.89 -6.51
N ALA A 84 2.62 -9.20 -5.64
CA ALA A 84 2.48 -7.74 -5.69
C ALA A 84 3.83 -7.01 -5.47
N ALA A 85 4.64 -7.48 -4.51
CA ALA A 85 5.96 -6.93 -4.26
C ALA A 85 6.93 -7.15 -5.45
N ASP A 86 6.94 -8.36 -6.00
CA ASP A 86 7.76 -8.70 -7.18
C ASP A 86 7.35 -7.83 -8.38
N PHE A 87 6.05 -7.62 -8.60
CA PHE A 87 5.57 -6.76 -9.69
C PHE A 87 5.95 -5.28 -9.50
N LEU A 88 5.80 -4.75 -8.29
CA LEU A 88 6.18 -3.37 -7.99
C LEU A 88 7.68 -3.12 -8.08
N SER A 89 8.51 -4.09 -7.70
CA SER A 89 9.97 -3.96 -7.77
C SER A 89 10.53 -4.07 -9.21
N GLN A 90 9.83 -4.78 -10.10
CA GLN A 90 10.29 -5.01 -11.47
C GLN A 90 9.82 -3.97 -12.50
N TYR A 91 8.71 -3.27 -12.25
CA TYR A 91 8.08 -2.40 -13.24
C TYR A 91 8.00 -0.92 -12.80
N VAL A 92 7.89 -0.04 -13.80
CA VAL A 92 7.59 1.42 -13.69
C VAL A 92 6.36 1.72 -12.80
N GLY A 93 5.59 0.69 -12.43
CA GLY A 93 4.50 0.74 -11.45
C GLY A 93 4.90 1.33 -10.08
N TYR A 94 6.16 1.20 -9.66
CA TYR A 94 6.62 1.83 -8.42
C TYR A 94 6.50 3.36 -8.46
N ALA A 95 6.90 3.97 -9.57
CA ALA A 95 6.87 5.42 -9.73
C ALA A 95 5.43 5.95 -9.88
N SER A 96 4.57 5.26 -10.64
CA SER A 96 3.18 5.66 -10.81
C SER A 96 2.37 5.53 -9.52
N LEU A 97 2.62 4.47 -8.74
CA LEU A 97 2.04 4.28 -7.42
C LEU A 97 2.43 5.43 -6.49
N ILE A 98 3.74 5.69 -6.33
CA ILE A 98 4.24 6.80 -5.52
C ILE A 98 3.59 8.12 -5.95
N CYS A 99 3.57 8.42 -7.24
CA CYS A 99 2.97 9.67 -7.74
C CYS A 99 1.50 9.79 -7.35
N ARG A 100 0.68 8.75 -7.56
CA ARG A 100 -0.74 8.77 -7.17
C ARG A 100 -0.90 8.96 -5.66
N THR A 101 -0.09 8.26 -4.88
CA THR A 101 -0.14 8.32 -3.42
C THR A 101 0.23 9.70 -2.88
N LEU A 102 1.24 10.34 -3.46
CA LEU A 102 1.65 11.70 -3.06
C LEU A 102 0.60 12.76 -3.43
N ILE A 103 -0.05 12.63 -4.59
CA ILE A 103 -1.17 13.51 -4.99
C ILE A 103 -2.30 13.42 -3.95
N GLU A 104 -2.71 12.21 -3.58
CA GLU A 104 -3.75 11.99 -2.56
C GLU A 104 -3.39 12.57 -1.18
N LEU A 105 -2.10 12.48 -0.80
CA LEU A 105 -1.61 13.08 0.44
C LEU A 105 -1.61 14.61 0.36
N GLN A 106 -1.22 15.19 -0.77
CA GLN A 106 -1.22 16.63 -0.99
C GLN A 106 -2.63 17.22 -0.94
N ASP A 107 -3.60 16.59 -1.61
CA ASP A 107 -4.99 17.01 -1.61
C ASP A 107 -5.58 16.98 -0.19
N TYR A 108 -5.25 15.94 0.57
CA TYR A 108 -5.66 15.81 1.96
C TYR A 108 -5.04 16.85 2.90
N LEU A 109 -3.78 17.20 2.69
CA LEU A 109 -3.11 18.24 3.49
C LEU A 109 -3.58 19.66 3.15
N SER A 110 -4.20 19.84 1.98
CA SER A 110 -4.69 21.13 1.49
C SER A 110 -6.18 21.36 1.78
N SER A 111 -6.88 20.34 2.28
CA SER A 111 -8.31 20.35 2.65
C SER A 111 -8.50 20.65 4.13
#